data_AF-A0A7K2EE93-F1
#
_entry.id   AF-A0A7K2EE93-F1
#
_cell.length_a   1.000
_cell.length_b   1.000
_cell.length_c   1.000
_cell.angle_alpha   90.00
_cell.angle_beta   90.00
_cell.angle_gamma   90.00
#
_symmetry.space_group_name_H-M   'P 1'
#
loop_
_entity.id
_entity.type
_entity.pdbx_description
1 polymer ?
#
loop_
_entity_poly.entity_id
_entity_poly.type
_entity_poly.pdbx_seq_one_letter_code
_entity_poly.pdbx_strand_id
1 'polypeptide(L)'
;MRTRISHQSSSPRKRNSFVFVLALLAAFVVLLSACGAGDDSESAAPAPPPAPADAPAPAVRAEAVAFDDAAPSAPPEAVALDGSAGLGAPTALSPVDFGRDIVYTATITVEADDVAAASRQAVDIVQDLGGIVFAQRTLTEPEPLAEMTFKLRPADFATALERLAGVGELVDQTVSAEDVTERIVDLESRIVTAEASVVRLRGFLEQAAELEDVAQLERELLERETVLETLRGQLRTLQGLVDLATITLTIYQSPDLLPDAAILVTASVTDNPDDQCLGNHHVAVESDATVYFCVEVENVGASVLTDVQVRPENLGIDVDSFRAVQGSFGRIEPGDLLVATLAEPVVDGRLAGRLAARILDIGLTVEAVPVGAKGDAPQEVSGYASVSVEVVEEGSWPGFVDSVLSGAGAMRAVVSAGLIVFGVLVPFLPVIAAVIALIWWRRRRRRSTGAPPAPVN
;
A
#
# COMPACT_ATOMS: atom_id res chain seq x y z
N MET A 1 96.80 5.68 4.75
CA MET A 1 97.24 4.61 3.83
C MET A 1 97.03 3.27 4.51
N ARG A 2 96.54 2.25 3.79
CA ARG A 2 96.05 0.90 4.23
C ARG A 2 94.57 0.88 4.61
N THR A 3 93.71 -0.01 4.13
CA THR A 3 93.70 -1.03 3.05
C THR A 3 92.24 -1.46 2.93
N ARG A 4 91.69 -1.57 1.71
CA ARG A 4 90.41 -2.23 1.44
C ARG A 4 90.62 -3.75 1.41
N ILE A 5 89.78 -4.53 2.11
CA ILE A 5 89.36 -5.88 1.67
C ILE A 5 87.88 -6.10 1.99
N SER A 6 87.22 -6.66 0.99
CA SER A 6 85.82 -7.04 0.79
C SER A 6 85.24 -8.09 1.76
N HIS A 7 83.92 -8.09 1.93
CA HIS A 7 83.16 -9.33 2.14
C HIS A 7 81.82 -9.34 1.36
N GLN A 8 81.56 -10.50 0.78
CA GLN A 8 80.54 -10.86 -0.21
C GLN A 8 79.10 -10.82 0.31
N SER A 9 78.18 -10.50 -0.60
CA SER A 9 76.74 -10.69 -0.45
C SER A 9 76.35 -12.12 -0.82
N SER A 10 75.45 -12.72 -0.03
CA SER A 10 74.63 -13.86 -0.46
C SER A 10 73.16 -13.47 -0.32
N SER A 11 72.38 -13.80 -1.35
CA SER A 11 70.93 -13.64 -1.37
C SER A 11 70.25 -14.97 -1.05
N PRO A 12 68.96 -14.95 -0.67
CA PRO A 12 68.05 -15.91 -1.31
C PRO A 12 66.72 -15.31 -1.78
N ARG A 13 66.48 -15.54 -3.08
CA ARG A 13 65.24 -15.91 -3.81
C ARG A 13 63.86 -15.61 -3.19
N LYS A 14 63.19 -14.61 -3.79
CA LYS A 14 61.73 -14.45 -3.89
C LYS A 14 61.15 -15.43 -4.92
N ARG A 15 60.45 -16.50 -4.50
CA ARG A 15 59.66 -17.30 -5.46
C ARG A 15 58.45 -18.06 -4.89
N ASN A 16 57.88 -17.64 -3.76
CA ASN A 16 56.67 -18.27 -3.20
C ASN A 16 55.48 -17.31 -2.94
N SER A 17 55.60 -16.01 -3.22
CA SER A 17 54.53 -15.05 -2.89
C SER A 17 53.33 -15.09 -3.85
N PHE A 18 53.55 -15.43 -5.13
CA PHE A 18 52.49 -15.34 -6.15
C PHE A 18 51.42 -16.44 -6.03
N VAL A 19 51.80 -17.63 -5.54
CA VAL A 19 50.86 -18.76 -5.37
C VAL A 19 49.91 -18.52 -4.18
N PHE A 20 50.39 -17.82 -3.14
CA PHE A 20 49.57 -17.48 -1.98
C PHE A 20 48.50 -16.42 -2.29
N VAL A 21 48.83 -15.45 -3.14
CA VAL A 21 47.88 -14.39 -3.55
C VAL A 21 46.76 -14.97 -4.43
N LEU A 22 47.08 -15.91 -5.32
CA LEU A 22 46.08 -16.53 -6.19
C LEU A 22 45.13 -17.47 -5.44
N ALA A 23 45.63 -18.16 -4.40
CA ALA A 23 44.81 -19.01 -3.53
C ALA A 23 43.85 -18.18 -2.65
N LEU A 24 44.29 -17.03 -2.15
CA LEU A 24 43.44 -16.10 -1.40
C LEU A 24 42.34 -15.48 -2.26
N LEU A 25 42.63 -15.19 -3.53
CA LEU A 25 41.66 -14.60 -4.47
C LEU A 25 40.62 -15.63 -4.92
N ALA A 26 40.99 -16.90 -5.06
CA ALA A 26 40.05 -17.99 -5.33
C ALA A 26 39.14 -18.31 -4.14
N ALA A 27 39.66 -18.24 -2.91
CA ALA A 27 38.85 -18.44 -1.70
C ALA A 27 37.81 -17.33 -1.50
N PHE A 28 38.13 -16.09 -1.90
CA PHE A 28 37.19 -14.96 -1.82
C PHE A 28 36.02 -15.08 -2.79
N VAL A 29 36.22 -15.63 -4.00
CA VAL A 29 35.16 -15.77 -5.00
C VAL A 29 34.11 -16.84 -4.63
N VAL A 30 34.51 -17.89 -3.90
CA VAL A 30 33.58 -18.96 -3.48
C VAL A 30 32.62 -18.48 -2.37
N LEU A 31 33.06 -17.54 -1.52
CA LEU A 31 32.26 -17.00 -0.41
C LEU A 31 31.12 -16.06 -0.85
N LEU A 32 31.12 -15.53 -2.08
CA LEU A 32 30.04 -14.66 -2.58
C LEU A 32 28.88 -15.41 -3.25
N SER A 33 28.92 -16.75 -3.34
CA SER A 33 27.87 -17.55 -3.99
C SER A 33 26.80 -18.12 -3.02
N ALA A 34 26.88 -17.77 -1.74
CA ALA A 34 25.99 -18.32 -0.71
C ALA A 34 25.17 -17.21 -0.02
N CYS A 35 24.24 -16.61 -0.75
CA CYS A 35 23.01 -16.06 -0.17
C CYS A 35 22.01 -15.79 -1.30
N GLY A 36 21.08 -16.73 -1.48
CA GLY A 36 19.90 -16.58 -2.32
C GLY A 36 18.77 -17.37 -1.70
N ALA A 37 17.89 -16.67 -0.96
CA ALA A 37 16.56 -17.13 -0.55
C ALA A 37 15.82 -15.97 0.15
N GLY A 38 14.59 -15.69 -0.30
CA GLY A 38 13.58 -14.90 0.41
C GLY A 38 13.34 -13.51 -0.19
N ASP A 39 12.40 -13.43 -1.13
CA ASP A 39 11.90 -12.19 -1.73
C ASP A 39 10.44 -12.04 -1.29
N ASP A 40 10.14 -11.00 -0.50
CA ASP A 40 8.78 -10.50 -0.25
C ASP A 40 8.61 -9.27 -1.14
N SER A 41 7.80 -9.42 -2.20
CA SER A 41 7.51 -8.37 -3.16
C SER A 41 6.35 -7.50 -2.67
N GLU A 42 6.66 -6.34 -2.12
CA GLU A 42 5.67 -5.26 -1.92
C GLU A 42 5.78 -4.27 -3.09
N SER A 43 4.79 -4.34 -3.98
CA SER A 43 4.72 -3.56 -5.21
C SER A 43 4.02 -2.21 -4.95
N ALA A 44 4.81 -1.15 -4.74
CA ALA A 44 4.30 0.22 -4.76
C ALA A 44 4.16 0.72 -6.21
N ALA A 45 2.92 1.02 -6.62
CA ALA A 45 2.62 1.62 -7.92
C ALA A 45 3.08 3.10 -7.98
N PRO A 46 3.65 3.58 -9.10
CA PRO A 46 3.97 4.99 -9.25
C PRO A 46 2.72 5.83 -9.54
N ALA A 47 2.65 7.00 -8.90
CA ALA A 47 1.58 7.98 -9.02
C ALA A 47 1.40 8.50 -10.47
N PRO A 48 0.16 8.83 -10.89
CA PRO A 48 -0.12 9.36 -12.21
C PRO A 48 0.39 10.81 -12.38
N PRO A 49 0.82 11.21 -13.59
CA PRO A 49 1.28 12.58 -13.87
C PRO A 49 0.13 13.60 -13.87
N PRO A 50 0.40 14.87 -13.57
CA PRO A 50 -0.61 15.92 -13.48
C PRO A 50 -1.22 16.28 -14.85
N ALA A 51 -2.53 16.53 -14.85
CA ALA A 51 -3.30 16.91 -16.02
C ALA A 51 -2.87 18.28 -16.59
N PRO A 52 -2.87 18.46 -17.93
CA PRO A 52 -2.61 19.75 -18.55
C PRO A 52 -3.81 20.70 -18.40
N ALA A 53 -3.49 21.96 -18.11
CA ALA A 53 -4.42 23.06 -17.95
C ALA A 53 -5.06 23.53 -19.27
N ASP A 54 -6.30 23.99 -19.13
CA ASP A 54 -7.20 24.70 -20.04
C ASP A 54 -6.64 25.21 -21.39
N ALA A 55 -7.24 24.70 -22.47
CA ALA A 55 -7.32 25.38 -23.76
C ALA A 55 -8.79 25.38 -24.25
N PRO A 56 -9.31 26.50 -24.80
CA PRO A 56 -10.72 26.66 -25.11
C PRO A 56 -11.15 25.89 -26.37
N ALA A 57 -12.32 25.25 -26.29
CA ALA A 57 -12.94 24.48 -27.37
C ALA A 57 -13.32 25.33 -28.59
N PRO A 58 -13.24 24.80 -29.83
CA PRO A 58 -13.79 25.47 -31.00
C PRO A 58 -15.32 25.32 -31.06
N ALA A 59 -16.01 26.43 -31.31
CA ALA A 59 -17.45 26.48 -31.50
C ALA A 59 -17.86 25.76 -32.80
N VAL A 60 -18.56 24.64 -32.66
CA VAL A 60 -19.23 23.97 -33.78
C VAL A 60 -20.64 24.53 -33.89
N ARG A 61 -20.92 25.14 -35.04
CA ARG A 61 -22.20 25.73 -35.42
C ARG A 61 -23.15 24.60 -35.82
N ALA A 62 -24.18 24.32 -35.03
CA ALA A 62 -25.22 23.36 -35.38
C ALA A 62 -26.24 24.03 -36.32
N GLU A 63 -26.30 23.56 -37.57
CA GLU A 63 -27.42 23.81 -38.48
C GLU A 63 -28.62 22.96 -38.06
N ALA A 64 -29.75 23.62 -37.84
CA ALA A 64 -31.03 22.99 -37.56
C ALA A 64 -31.60 22.37 -38.84
N VAL A 65 -31.87 21.07 -38.80
CA VAL A 65 -32.73 20.40 -39.77
C VAL A 65 -34.06 20.11 -39.08
N ALA A 66 -35.12 20.73 -39.58
CA ALA A 66 -36.48 20.55 -39.12
C ALA A 66 -37.00 19.16 -39.54
N PHE A 67 -37.63 18.45 -38.60
CA PHE A 67 -38.57 17.37 -38.90
C PHE A 67 -39.91 17.66 -38.25
N ASP A 68 -40.93 17.40 -39.06
CA ASP A 68 -42.33 17.82 -39.00
C ASP A 68 -43.17 17.04 -37.97
N ASP A 69 -44.27 17.67 -37.57
CA ASP A 69 -45.21 17.35 -36.49
C ASP A 69 -45.81 15.92 -36.48
N ALA A 70 -45.89 15.32 -35.29
CA ALA A 70 -46.97 14.39 -34.91
C ALA A 70 -47.31 14.52 -33.41
N ALA A 71 -48.59 14.77 -33.13
CA ALA A 71 -49.18 15.19 -31.86
C ALA A 71 -49.09 14.19 -30.69
N PRO A 72 -49.25 14.65 -29.42
CA PRO A 72 -49.03 13.84 -28.23
C PRO A 72 -50.30 13.10 -27.76
N SER A 73 -50.15 11.81 -27.47
CA SER A 73 -51.14 11.00 -26.74
C SER A 73 -50.88 11.05 -25.23
N ALA A 74 -51.97 11.24 -24.48
CA ALA A 74 -52.06 11.50 -23.05
C ALA A 74 -51.42 10.44 -22.12
N PRO A 75 -51.01 10.82 -20.89
CA PRO A 75 -50.49 9.89 -19.89
C PRO A 75 -51.64 9.12 -19.20
N PRO A 76 -51.44 7.84 -18.81
CA PRO A 76 -52.37 7.16 -17.93
C PRO A 76 -52.21 7.67 -16.49
N GLU A 77 -53.34 7.73 -15.80
CA GLU A 77 -53.57 8.28 -14.46
C GLU A 77 -52.66 7.65 -13.39
N ALA A 78 -52.11 8.52 -12.54
CA ALA A 78 -51.45 8.14 -11.30
C ALA A 78 -52.49 7.65 -10.29
N VAL A 79 -52.31 6.42 -9.81
CA VAL A 79 -53.04 5.88 -8.66
C VAL A 79 -52.36 6.42 -7.40
N ALA A 80 -53.07 7.26 -6.65
CA ALA A 80 -52.63 7.71 -5.34
C ALA A 80 -52.76 6.56 -4.33
N LEU A 81 -51.66 6.18 -3.69
CA LEU A 81 -51.67 5.44 -2.43
C LEU A 81 -50.98 6.29 -1.37
N ASP A 82 -51.75 6.54 -0.32
CA ASP A 82 -51.43 7.34 0.85
C ASP A 82 -50.72 6.48 1.92
N GLY A 83 -49.61 7.01 2.46
CA GLY A 83 -49.15 6.85 3.84
C GLY A 83 -48.69 5.49 4.36
N SER A 84 -47.38 5.23 4.32
CA SER A 84 -46.54 5.02 5.53
C SER A 84 -45.07 4.85 5.13
N ALA A 85 -44.24 5.82 5.51
CA ALA A 85 -42.80 5.81 5.27
C ALA A 85 -42.11 4.80 6.18
N GLY A 86 -41.72 3.66 5.60
CA GLY A 86 -40.48 2.97 5.91
C GLY A 86 -39.66 2.96 4.62
N LEU A 87 -38.35 3.17 4.70
CA LEU A 87 -37.44 3.24 3.55
C LEU A 87 -37.23 1.87 2.87
N GLY A 88 -38.32 1.19 2.50
CA GLY A 88 -38.29 0.03 1.62
C GLY A 88 -38.20 0.50 0.18
N ALA A 89 -36.97 0.67 -0.32
CA ALA A 89 -36.74 0.81 -1.75
C ALA A 89 -37.30 -0.42 -2.50
N PRO A 90 -37.82 -0.27 -3.73
CA PRO A 90 -38.32 -1.39 -4.50
C PRO A 90 -37.15 -2.27 -4.97
N THR A 91 -36.78 -3.28 -4.18
CA THR A 91 -35.81 -4.30 -4.60
C THR A 91 -36.52 -5.35 -5.45
N ALA A 92 -36.46 -5.18 -6.76
CA ALA A 92 -36.75 -6.26 -7.69
C ALA A 92 -35.87 -6.20 -8.94
N LEU A 93 -34.55 -6.26 -8.76
CA LEU A 93 -33.71 -6.92 -9.75
C LEU A 93 -33.82 -8.43 -9.51
N SER A 94 -34.98 -8.99 -9.80
CA SER A 94 -35.11 -10.45 -9.90
C SER A 94 -34.28 -10.89 -11.12
N PRO A 95 -33.32 -11.82 -10.97
CA PRO A 95 -32.64 -12.42 -12.10
C PRO A 95 -33.68 -13.20 -12.91
N VAL A 96 -34.29 -12.56 -13.90
CA VAL A 96 -35.03 -13.26 -14.94
C VAL A 96 -33.97 -13.75 -15.92
N ASP A 97 -33.77 -15.06 -15.94
CA ASP A 97 -32.85 -15.74 -16.83
C ASP A 97 -33.32 -15.56 -18.29
N PHE A 98 -32.76 -14.56 -18.96
CA PHE A 98 -32.93 -14.32 -20.39
C PHE A 98 -31.85 -15.05 -21.22
N GLY A 99 -31.07 -15.97 -20.64
CA GLY A 99 -29.88 -16.52 -21.27
C GLY A 99 -28.80 -15.46 -21.50
N ARG A 100 -28.68 -14.50 -20.57
CA ARG A 100 -27.70 -13.41 -20.63
C ARG A 100 -26.67 -13.58 -19.52
N ASP A 101 -25.43 -13.24 -19.83
CA ASP A 101 -24.34 -13.26 -18.87
C ASP A 101 -24.33 -11.93 -18.11
N ILE A 102 -24.78 -11.95 -16.85
CA ILE A 102 -24.91 -10.75 -16.02
C ILE A 102 -24.03 -10.90 -14.79
N VAL A 103 -23.21 -9.88 -14.53
CA VAL A 103 -22.42 -9.75 -13.31
C VAL A 103 -23.24 -9.00 -12.27
N TYR A 104 -23.45 -9.61 -11.11
CA TYR A 104 -24.17 -9.01 -9.99
C TYR A 104 -23.20 -8.63 -8.86
N THR A 105 -23.22 -7.37 -8.47
CA THR A 105 -22.47 -6.86 -7.32
C THR A 105 -23.35 -6.00 -6.43
N ALA A 106 -23.12 -6.07 -5.12
CA ALA A 106 -23.72 -5.13 -4.18
C ALA A 106 -22.73 -4.74 -3.08
N THR A 107 -22.86 -3.51 -2.62
CA THR A 107 -22.26 -3.01 -1.39
C THR A 107 -23.39 -2.62 -0.45
N ILE A 108 -23.36 -3.15 0.77
CA ILE A 108 -24.35 -2.87 1.81
C ILE A 108 -23.60 -2.35 3.03
N THR A 109 -24.09 -1.26 3.60
CA THR A 109 -23.63 -0.75 4.89
C THR A 109 -24.78 -0.88 5.88
N VAL A 110 -24.51 -1.55 7.00
CA VAL A 110 -25.48 -1.82 8.07
C VAL A 110 -24.93 -1.34 9.39
N GLU A 111 -25.81 -0.76 10.19
CA GLU A 111 -25.55 -0.35 11.56
C GLU A 111 -26.09 -1.40 12.53
N ALA A 112 -25.30 -1.81 13.51
CA ALA A 112 -25.71 -2.84 14.48
C ALA A 112 -25.21 -2.55 15.89
N ASP A 113 -25.98 -2.98 16.89
CA ASP A 113 -25.62 -2.82 18.31
C ASP A 113 -24.40 -3.64 18.72
N ASP A 114 -24.32 -4.87 18.23
CA ASP A 114 -23.21 -5.81 18.42
C ASP A 114 -22.71 -6.29 17.06
N VAL A 115 -21.60 -5.71 16.60
CA VAL A 115 -20.96 -6.03 15.33
C VAL A 115 -20.57 -7.51 15.25
N ALA A 116 -20.17 -8.13 16.36
CA ALA A 116 -19.77 -9.54 16.37
C ALA A 116 -20.97 -10.48 16.25
N ALA A 117 -22.11 -10.16 16.88
CA ALA A 117 -23.35 -10.90 16.72
C ALA A 117 -23.91 -10.75 15.30
N ALA A 118 -23.95 -9.52 14.78
CA ALA A 118 -24.35 -9.22 13.41
C ALA A 118 -23.50 -9.99 12.38
N SER A 119 -22.18 -9.99 12.56
CA SER A 119 -21.26 -10.73 11.67
C SER A 119 -21.56 -12.23 11.65
N ARG A 120 -21.82 -12.85 12.80
CA ARG A 120 -22.20 -14.28 12.87
C ARG A 120 -23.51 -14.55 12.13
N GLN A 121 -24.53 -13.71 12.36
CA GLN A 121 -25.81 -13.83 11.69
C GLN A 121 -25.69 -13.67 10.16
N ALA A 122 -24.86 -12.72 9.69
CA ALA A 122 -24.60 -12.54 8.27
C ALA A 122 -23.97 -13.77 7.62
N VAL A 123 -23.01 -14.40 8.30
CA VAL A 123 -22.40 -15.67 7.86
C VAL A 123 -23.44 -16.78 7.76
N ASP A 124 -24.28 -16.95 8.79
CA ASP A 124 -25.31 -17.99 8.81
C ASP A 124 -26.31 -17.80 7.66
N ILE A 125 -26.76 -16.56 7.41
CA ILE A 125 -27.65 -16.21 6.29
C ILE A 125 -27.07 -16.64 4.94
N VAL A 126 -25.79 -16.35 4.70
CA VAL A 126 -25.15 -16.66 3.41
C VAL A 126 -24.89 -18.15 3.27
N GLN A 127 -24.50 -18.83 4.34
CA GLN A 127 -24.31 -20.28 4.34
C GLN A 127 -25.62 -21.04 4.09
N ASP A 128 -26.74 -20.58 4.65
CA ASP A 128 -28.08 -21.14 4.39
C ASP A 128 -28.45 -21.10 2.90
N LEU A 129 -27.98 -20.07 2.18
CA LEU A 129 -28.19 -19.88 0.75
C LEU A 129 -27.14 -20.59 -0.11
N GLY A 130 -26.24 -21.36 0.51
CA GLY A 130 -25.15 -22.07 -0.18
C GLY A 130 -24.02 -21.17 -0.68
N GLY A 131 -23.92 -19.95 -0.16
CA GLY A 131 -22.80 -19.04 -0.41
C GLY A 131 -21.61 -19.30 0.51
N ILE A 132 -20.52 -18.57 0.26
CA ILE A 132 -19.28 -18.65 1.03
C ILE A 132 -18.81 -17.26 1.47
N VAL A 133 -18.09 -17.22 2.60
CA VAL A 133 -17.29 -16.06 2.99
C VAL A 133 -16.01 -16.09 2.18
N PHE A 134 -15.79 -15.07 1.35
CA PHE A 134 -14.62 -14.96 0.50
C PHE A 134 -13.49 -14.17 1.19
N ALA A 135 -13.84 -13.10 1.91
CA ALA A 135 -12.92 -12.31 2.71
C ALA A 135 -13.64 -11.76 3.94
N GLN A 136 -12.90 -11.57 5.03
CA GLN A 136 -13.39 -10.94 6.24
C GLN A 136 -12.28 -10.15 6.91
N ARG A 137 -12.61 -8.93 7.35
CA ARG A 137 -11.80 -8.09 8.22
C ARG A 137 -12.66 -7.62 9.39
N THR A 138 -12.11 -7.66 10.60
CA THR A 138 -12.82 -7.19 11.80
C THR A 138 -11.87 -6.32 12.63
N LEU A 139 -12.35 -5.15 13.03
CA LEU A 139 -11.74 -4.25 14.01
C LEU A 139 -12.64 -4.27 15.25
N THR A 140 -12.05 -4.32 16.43
CA THR A 140 -12.81 -4.45 17.69
C THR A 140 -12.76 -3.17 18.52
N GLU A 141 -11.68 -2.38 18.44
CA GLU A 141 -11.51 -1.14 19.20
C GLU A 141 -10.68 -0.13 18.38
N PRO A 142 -10.84 1.19 18.61
CA PRO A 142 -11.86 1.83 19.46
C PRO A 142 -13.26 1.82 18.82
N GLU A 143 -13.34 1.59 17.51
CA GLU A 143 -14.59 1.54 16.75
C GLU A 143 -14.80 0.13 16.17
N PRO A 144 -15.75 -0.65 16.69
CA PRO A 144 -16.05 -1.97 16.14
C PRO A 144 -16.54 -1.86 14.68
N LEU A 145 -15.87 -2.60 13.79
CA LEU A 145 -16.17 -2.64 12.35
C LEU A 145 -15.98 -4.07 11.84
N ALA A 146 -16.89 -4.56 11.01
CA ALA A 146 -16.69 -5.79 10.24
C ALA A 146 -16.95 -5.54 8.76
N GLU A 147 -15.99 -5.90 7.92
CA GLU A 147 -16.10 -5.88 6.47
C GLU A 147 -16.03 -7.32 5.97
N MET A 148 -17.04 -7.75 5.22
CA MET A 148 -17.19 -9.13 4.77
C MET A 148 -17.53 -9.14 3.28
N THR A 149 -16.79 -9.93 2.51
CA THR A 149 -17.14 -10.20 1.11
C THR A 149 -17.71 -11.60 0.99
N PHE A 150 -18.93 -11.69 0.48
CA PHE A 150 -19.64 -12.94 0.22
C PHE A 150 -19.69 -13.25 -1.27
N LYS A 151 -19.64 -14.54 -1.59
CA LYS A 151 -19.84 -15.08 -2.94
C LYS A 151 -20.97 -16.10 -2.90
N LEU A 152 -21.93 -15.97 -3.82
CA LEU A 152 -23.09 -16.84 -3.90
C LEU A 152 -23.63 -16.91 -5.33
N ARG A 153 -24.54 -17.84 -5.61
CA ARG A 153 -25.14 -17.96 -6.93
C ARG A 153 -26.03 -16.74 -7.24
N PRO A 154 -26.06 -16.25 -8.49
CA PRO A 154 -26.92 -15.13 -8.89
C PRO A 154 -28.40 -15.32 -8.54
N ALA A 155 -28.92 -16.55 -8.60
CA ALA A 155 -30.30 -16.86 -8.24
C ALA A 155 -30.66 -16.54 -6.78
N ASP A 156 -29.67 -16.63 -5.88
CA ASP A 156 -29.83 -16.42 -4.44
C ASP A 156 -29.49 -14.97 -4.02
N PHE A 157 -29.04 -14.13 -4.98
CA PHE A 157 -28.51 -12.78 -4.73
C PHE A 157 -29.54 -11.84 -4.08
N ALA A 158 -30.74 -11.74 -4.66
CA ALA A 158 -31.78 -10.85 -4.15
C ALA A 158 -32.23 -11.22 -2.73
N THR A 159 -32.39 -12.52 -2.47
CA THR A 159 -32.75 -13.02 -1.13
C THR A 159 -31.64 -12.80 -0.11
N ALA A 160 -30.37 -12.98 -0.50
CA ALA A 160 -29.25 -12.69 0.38
C ALA A 160 -29.19 -11.19 0.72
N LEU A 161 -29.37 -10.32 -0.28
CA LEU A 161 -29.35 -8.87 -0.09
C LEU A 161 -30.41 -8.42 0.92
N GLU A 162 -31.64 -8.93 0.80
CA GLU A 162 -32.76 -8.62 1.71
C GLU A 162 -32.47 -9.13 3.13
N ARG A 163 -32.01 -10.39 3.28
CA ARG A 163 -31.70 -10.96 4.59
C ARG A 163 -30.52 -10.26 5.27
N LEU A 164 -29.48 -9.90 4.51
CA LEU A 164 -28.30 -9.21 5.03
C LEU A 164 -28.61 -7.78 5.46
N ALA A 165 -29.47 -7.07 4.73
CA ALA A 165 -29.97 -5.76 5.15
C ALA A 165 -30.73 -5.82 6.49
N GLY A 166 -31.34 -6.96 6.82
CA GLY A 166 -32.06 -7.18 8.08
C GLY A 166 -31.20 -7.64 9.27
N VAL A 167 -29.87 -7.71 9.11
CA VAL A 167 -28.95 -8.04 10.23
C VAL A 167 -28.80 -6.87 11.21
N GLY A 168 -29.11 -5.65 10.77
CA GLY A 168 -29.14 -4.43 11.57
C GLY A 168 -30.00 -3.36 10.88
N GLU A 169 -29.72 -2.09 11.12
CA GLU A 169 -30.34 -0.98 10.42
C GLU A 169 -29.60 -0.69 9.10
N LEU A 170 -30.32 -0.68 7.99
CA LEU A 170 -29.72 -0.43 6.67
C LEU A 170 -29.39 1.06 6.52
N VAL A 171 -28.12 1.36 6.27
CA VAL A 171 -27.61 2.73 6.15
C VAL A 171 -27.45 3.12 4.69
N ASP A 172 -26.77 2.28 3.92
CA ASP A 172 -26.55 2.46 2.49
C ASP A 172 -26.62 1.13 1.76
N GLN A 173 -27.14 1.19 0.54
CA GLN A 173 -27.19 0.04 -0.35
C GLN A 173 -26.97 0.48 -1.79
N THR A 174 -25.92 -0.06 -2.39
CA THR A 174 -25.66 0.08 -3.82
C THR A 174 -25.70 -1.30 -4.48
N VAL A 175 -26.49 -1.43 -5.54
CA VAL A 175 -26.62 -2.66 -6.32
C VAL A 175 -26.29 -2.36 -7.78
N SER A 176 -25.47 -3.21 -8.39
CA SER A 176 -25.11 -3.14 -9.80
C SER A 176 -25.37 -4.47 -10.49
N ALA A 177 -25.89 -4.38 -11.71
CA ALA A 177 -26.05 -5.50 -12.62
C ALA A 177 -25.51 -5.07 -13.98
N GLU A 178 -24.43 -5.71 -14.43
CA GLU A 178 -23.80 -5.42 -15.71
C GLU A 178 -23.97 -6.59 -16.67
N ASP A 179 -24.49 -6.30 -17.87
CA ASP A 179 -24.60 -7.31 -18.91
C ASP A 179 -23.31 -7.41 -19.71
N VAL A 180 -22.66 -8.56 -19.62
CA VAL A 180 -21.36 -8.82 -20.24
C VAL A 180 -21.45 -9.84 -21.36
N THR A 181 -22.66 -10.17 -21.83
CA THR A 181 -22.90 -11.17 -22.88
C THR A 181 -22.12 -10.85 -24.16
N GLU A 182 -22.18 -9.59 -24.63
CA GLU A 182 -21.44 -9.16 -25.83
C GLU A 182 -19.93 -9.31 -25.64
N ARG A 183 -19.43 -9.02 -24.43
CA ARG A 183 -18.01 -9.08 -24.09
C ARG A 183 -17.49 -10.51 -24.11
N ILE A 184 -18.27 -11.47 -23.58
CA ILE A 184 -17.95 -12.90 -23.61
C ILE A 184 -17.89 -13.39 -25.06
N VAL A 185 -18.92 -13.10 -25.86
CA VAL A 185 -18.97 -13.53 -27.27
C VAL A 185 -17.81 -12.94 -28.09
N ASP A 186 -17.43 -11.68 -27.87
CA ASP A 186 -16.24 -11.08 -28.50
C ASP A 186 -14.96 -11.82 -28.09
N LEU A 187 -14.75 -12.05 -26.79
CA LEU A 187 -13.56 -12.74 -26.28
C LEU A 187 -13.45 -14.15 -26.87
N GLU A 188 -14.55 -14.90 -26.93
CA GLU A 188 -14.58 -16.25 -27.53
C GLU A 188 -14.22 -16.22 -29.01
N SER A 189 -14.80 -15.30 -29.80
CA SER A 189 -14.48 -15.13 -31.22
C SER A 189 -13.01 -14.79 -31.46
N ARG A 190 -12.45 -13.92 -30.61
CA ARG A 190 -11.03 -13.54 -30.66
C ARG A 190 -10.13 -14.70 -30.26
N ILE A 191 -10.51 -15.50 -29.27
CA ILE A 191 -9.79 -16.72 -28.87
C ILE A 191 -9.73 -17.71 -30.03
N VAL A 192 -10.87 -18.02 -30.66
CA VAL A 192 -10.93 -18.93 -31.83
C VAL A 192 -10.00 -18.46 -32.96
N THR A 193 -10.00 -17.15 -33.23
CA THR A 193 -9.13 -16.55 -34.24
C THR A 193 -7.65 -16.64 -33.86
N ALA A 194 -7.31 -16.37 -32.60
CA ALA A 194 -5.95 -16.45 -32.08
C ALA A 194 -5.42 -17.89 -32.09
N GLU A 195 -6.25 -18.88 -31.71
CA GLU A 195 -5.93 -20.31 -31.79
C GLU A 195 -5.61 -20.74 -33.22
N ALA A 196 -6.44 -20.36 -34.19
CA ALA A 196 -6.19 -20.65 -35.60
C ALA A 196 -4.87 -20.02 -36.10
N SER A 197 -4.52 -18.83 -35.60
CA SER A 197 -3.24 -18.18 -35.90
C SER A 197 -2.05 -18.97 -35.33
N VAL A 198 -2.14 -19.43 -34.08
CA VAL A 198 -1.12 -20.25 -33.43
C VAL A 198 -0.92 -21.56 -34.19
N VAL A 199 -2.00 -22.26 -34.54
CA VAL A 199 -1.95 -23.51 -35.31
C VAL A 199 -1.25 -23.31 -36.66
N ARG A 200 -1.56 -22.21 -37.36
CA ARG A 200 -0.94 -21.89 -38.64
C ARG A 200 0.56 -21.63 -38.51
N LEU A 201 0.97 -20.84 -37.51
CA LEU A 201 2.39 -20.55 -37.26
C LEU A 201 3.18 -21.79 -36.88
N ARG A 202 2.61 -22.69 -36.07
CA ARG A 202 3.22 -24.00 -35.78
C ARG A 202 3.40 -24.83 -37.05
N GLY A 203 2.40 -24.84 -37.94
CA GLY A 203 2.50 -25.52 -39.23
C GLY A 203 3.57 -24.94 -40.16
N PHE A 204 3.79 -23.62 -40.14
CA PHE A 204 4.91 -22.99 -40.87
C PHE A 204 6.26 -23.32 -40.23
N LEU A 205 6.34 -23.34 -38.90
CA LEU A 205 7.55 -23.68 -38.16
C LEU A 205 8.00 -25.12 -38.46
N GLU A 206 7.08 -26.07 -38.57
CA GLU A 206 7.37 -27.46 -38.96
C GLU A 206 7.97 -27.59 -40.37
N GLN A 207 7.71 -26.63 -41.25
CA GLN A 207 8.18 -26.62 -42.65
C GLN A 207 9.43 -25.77 -42.86
N ALA A 208 9.84 -24.98 -41.87
CA ALA A 208 10.95 -24.03 -42.00
C ALA A 208 12.29 -24.77 -42.07
N ALA A 209 13.06 -24.51 -43.14
CA ALA A 209 14.38 -25.12 -43.36
C ALA A 209 15.54 -24.18 -43.02
N GLU A 210 15.30 -22.86 -43.02
CA GLU A 210 16.33 -21.86 -42.73
C GLU A 210 16.28 -21.44 -41.26
N LEU A 211 17.45 -21.38 -40.61
CA LEU A 211 17.55 -21.03 -39.19
C LEU A 211 17.02 -19.62 -38.88
N GLU A 212 17.13 -18.70 -39.83
CA GLU A 212 16.60 -17.34 -39.67
C GLU A 212 15.07 -17.32 -39.67
N ASP A 213 14.44 -18.09 -40.56
CA ASP A 213 12.98 -18.26 -40.61
C ASP A 213 12.44 -18.94 -39.35
N VAL A 214 13.14 -19.97 -38.85
CA VAL A 214 12.80 -20.64 -37.59
C VAL A 214 12.79 -19.62 -36.44
N ALA A 215 13.87 -18.84 -36.28
CA ALA A 215 13.96 -17.87 -35.20
C ALA A 215 12.91 -16.76 -35.32
N GLN A 216 12.53 -16.35 -36.54
CA GLN A 216 11.46 -15.38 -36.77
C GLN A 216 10.09 -15.95 -36.42
N LEU A 217 9.78 -17.16 -36.88
CA LEU A 217 8.51 -17.85 -36.61
C LEU A 217 8.35 -18.19 -35.13
N GLU A 218 9.42 -18.56 -34.42
CA GLU A 218 9.38 -18.79 -32.97
C GLU A 218 9.01 -17.53 -32.20
N ARG A 219 9.58 -16.36 -32.55
CA ARG A 219 9.22 -15.09 -31.91
C ARG A 219 7.75 -14.75 -32.14
N GLU A 220 7.30 -14.83 -33.39
CA GLU A 220 5.89 -14.55 -33.73
C GLU A 220 4.96 -15.55 -33.02
N LEU A 221 5.33 -16.83 -32.96
CA LEU A 221 4.56 -17.85 -32.27
C LEU A 221 4.42 -17.53 -30.78
N LEU A 222 5.52 -17.19 -30.10
CA LEU A 222 5.50 -16.80 -28.68
C LEU A 222 4.59 -15.58 -28.43
N GLU A 223 4.62 -14.59 -29.32
CA GLU A 223 3.73 -13.44 -29.24
C GLU A 223 2.26 -13.86 -29.39
N ARG A 224 1.91 -14.70 -30.37
CA ARG A 224 0.52 -15.18 -30.55
C ARG A 224 0.03 -16.05 -29.40
N GLU A 225 0.90 -16.91 -28.86
CA GLU A 225 0.58 -17.72 -27.69
C GLU A 225 0.33 -16.83 -26.46
N THR A 226 1.15 -15.81 -26.25
CA THR A 226 0.97 -14.85 -25.14
C THR A 226 -0.37 -14.11 -25.25
N VAL A 227 -0.73 -13.66 -26.46
CA VAL A 227 -2.03 -13.01 -26.72
C VAL A 227 -3.18 -13.98 -26.44
N LEU A 228 -3.09 -15.21 -26.93
CA LEU A 228 -4.12 -16.24 -26.71
C LEU A 228 -4.32 -16.51 -25.22
N GLU A 229 -3.25 -16.69 -24.45
CA GLU A 229 -3.34 -16.94 -23.01
C GLU A 229 -3.91 -15.74 -22.25
N THR A 230 -3.59 -14.52 -22.70
CA THR A 230 -4.18 -13.30 -22.14
C THR A 230 -5.70 -13.26 -22.36
N LEU A 231 -6.16 -13.54 -23.58
CA LEU A 231 -7.60 -13.58 -23.90
C LEU A 231 -8.34 -14.66 -23.11
N ARG A 232 -7.75 -15.85 -23.01
CA ARG A 232 -8.30 -16.95 -22.19
C ARG A 232 -8.35 -16.58 -20.70
N GLY A 233 -7.33 -15.89 -20.20
CA GLY A 233 -7.32 -15.35 -18.85
C GLY A 233 -8.46 -14.36 -18.60
N GLN A 234 -8.66 -13.41 -19.52
CA GLN A 234 -9.75 -12.44 -19.44
C GLN A 234 -11.13 -13.11 -19.45
N LEU A 235 -11.34 -14.08 -20.34
CA LEU A 235 -12.60 -14.84 -20.40
C LEU A 235 -12.87 -15.59 -19.10
N ARG A 236 -11.87 -16.31 -18.55
CA ARG A 236 -12.01 -17.03 -17.27
C ARG A 236 -12.37 -16.10 -16.12
N THR A 237 -11.75 -14.91 -16.04
CA THR A 237 -12.08 -13.92 -15.01
C THR A 237 -13.53 -13.45 -15.15
N LEU A 238 -13.95 -13.12 -16.38
CA LEU A 238 -15.30 -12.61 -16.63
C LEU A 238 -16.38 -13.67 -16.36
N GLN A 239 -16.15 -14.92 -16.76
CA GLN A 239 -17.02 -16.05 -16.44
C GLN A 239 -17.14 -16.25 -14.93
N GLY A 240 -16.03 -16.17 -14.18
CA GLY A 240 -16.07 -16.25 -12.71
C GLY A 240 -16.89 -15.14 -12.04
N LEU A 241 -17.02 -13.96 -12.67
CA LEU A 241 -17.87 -12.87 -12.18
C LEU A 241 -19.36 -13.09 -12.49
N VAL A 242 -19.68 -13.84 -13.56
CA VAL A 242 -21.05 -14.21 -13.94
C VAL A 242 -21.54 -15.40 -13.11
N ASP A 243 -20.66 -16.39 -12.87
CA ASP A 243 -20.98 -17.60 -12.12
C ASP A 243 -21.34 -17.32 -10.65
N LEU A 244 -20.73 -16.29 -10.06
CA LEU A 244 -20.89 -15.93 -8.65
C LEU A 244 -21.14 -14.44 -8.48
N ALA A 245 -22.28 -14.11 -7.89
CA ALA A 245 -22.57 -12.76 -7.42
C ALA A 245 -21.69 -12.39 -6.23
N THR A 246 -21.41 -11.10 -6.08
CA THR A 246 -20.55 -10.58 -5.00
C THR A 246 -21.34 -9.61 -4.13
N ILE A 247 -21.34 -9.81 -2.82
CA ILE A 247 -21.91 -8.87 -1.86
C ILE A 247 -20.81 -8.47 -0.89
N THR A 248 -20.51 -7.18 -0.81
CA THR A 248 -19.65 -6.60 0.23
C THR A 248 -20.56 -6.01 1.30
N LEU A 249 -20.46 -6.54 2.52
CA LEU A 249 -21.18 -6.06 3.69
C LEU A 249 -20.21 -5.36 4.64
N THR A 250 -20.52 -4.12 4.97
CA THR A 250 -19.85 -3.36 6.02
C THR A 250 -20.81 -3.21 7.19
N ILE A 251 -20.39 -3.64 8.38
CA ILE A 251 -21.14 -3.51 9.63
C ILE A 251 -20.34 -2.59 10.55
N TYR A 252 -20.93 -1.50 11.01
CA TYR A 252 -20.35 -0.63 12.02
C TYR A 252 -21.28 -0.52 13.24
N GLN A 253 -20.72 -0.16 14.39
CA GLN A 253 -21.50 0.00 15.61
C GLN A 253 -22.35 1.29 15.57
N SER A 254 -23.61 1.20 15.98
CA SER A 254 -24.48 2.38 16.07
C SER A 254 -23.83 3.51 16.87
N PRO A 255 -23.78 4.75 16.34
CA PRO A 255 -23.28 5.90 17.10
C PRO A 255 -24.17 6.23 18.29
N ASP A 256 -25.45 5.83 18.29
CA ASP A 256 -26.35 5.99 19.44
C ASP A 256 -26.01 5.02 20.59
N LEU A 257 -25.13 4.07 20.34
CA LEU A 257 -24.48 3.20 21.32
C LEU A 257 -23.00 3.51 21.50
N LEU A 258 -22.53 4.68 21.05
CA LEU A 258 -21.33 5.28 21.66
C LEU A 258 -21.61 5.30 23.16
N PRO A 259 -20.68 4.81 24.00
CA PRO A 259 -20.96 4.77 25.42
C PRO A 259 -21.32 6.19 25.88
N ASP A 260 -22.27 6.31 26.82
CA ASP A 260 -22.72 7.60 27.37
C ASP A 260 -21.54 8.55 27.63
N ALA A 261 -20.38 7.98 27.95
CA ALA A 261 -19.09 8.64 28.06
C ALA A 261 -18.03 7.86 27.28
N ALA A 262 -17.23 8.54 26.44
CA ALA A 262 -16.13 7.95 25.70
C ALA A 262 -15.07 9.02 25.39
N ILE A 263 -13.78 8.66 25.43
CA ILE A 263 -12.69 9.56 25.03
C ILE A 263 -11.78 8.89 24.02
N LEU A 264 -11.39 9.63 22.99
CA LEU A 264 -10.30 9.28 22.09
C LEU A 264 -9.07 10.07 22.51
N VAL A 265 -7.95 9.39 22.70
CA VAL A 265 -6.69 10.01 23.14
C VAL A 265 -5.63 9.77 22.09
N THR A 266 -5.03 10.84 21.59
CA THR A 266 -3.82 10.78 20.75
C THR A 266 -2.69 11.54 21.45
N ALA A 267 -1.46 11.09 21.22
CA ALA A 267 -0.29 11.76 21.77
C ALA A 267 0.82 11.88 20.73
N SER A 268 1.48 13.02 20.73
CA SER A 268 2.62 13.32 19.87
C SER A 268 3.76 13.92 20.67
N VAL A 269 4.97 13.83 20.12
CA VAL A 269 6.20 14.29 20.76
C VAL A 269 7.08 15.02 19.75
N THR A 270 7.69 16.11 20.19
CA THR A 270 8.56 16.98 19.37
C THR A 270 9.63 17.65 20.24
N ASP A 271 10.75 18.02 19.65
CA ASP A 271 11.80 18.85 20.26
C ASP A 271 11.66 20.33 19.93
N ASN A 272 10.71 20.69 19.05
CA ASN A 272 10.44 22.05 18.63
C ASN A 272 9.24 22.66 19.38
N PRO A 273 9.40 23.74 20.15
CA PRO A 273 8.29 24.39 20.86
C PRO A 273 7.19 24.97 19.96
N ASP A 274 7.52 25.27 18.69
CA ASP A 274 6.58 25.90 17.75
C ASP A 274 5.67 24.88 17.05
N ASP A 275 5.93 23.58 17.23
CA ASP A 275 5.10 22.52 16.68
C ASP A 275 3.83 22.40 17.54
N GLN A 276 2.73 22.94 17.04
CA GLN A 276 1.40 22.93 17.66
C GLN A 276 0.79 21.52 17.63
N CYS A 277 1.39 20.57 18.36
CA CYS A 277 0.98 19.16 18.42
C CYS A 277 1.11 18.37 17.11
N LEU A 278 1.76 18.95 16.10
CA LEU A 278 2.11 18.33 14.83
C LEU A 278 3.32 17.38 14.92
N GLY A 279 3.61 16.86 16.11
CA GLY A 279 4.74 15.97 16.37
C GLY A 279 4.53 14.55 15.82
N ASN A 280 5.55 13.72 15.98
CA ASN A 280 5.47 12.28 15.66
C ASN A 280 5.19 11.47 16.92
N HIS A 281 4.93 10.17 16.79
CA HIS A 281 4.88 9.27 17.96
C HIS A 281 6.29 8.92 18.51
N HIS A 282 7.35 9.28 17.79
CA HIS A 282 8.73 9.04 18.17
C HIS A 282 9.61 10.25 17.84
N VAL A 283 10.49 10.63 18.77
CA VAL A 283 11.51 11.66 18.55
C VAL A 283 12.86 11.20 19.10
N ALA A 284 13.92 11.51 18.35
CA ALA A 284 15.31 11.34 18.77
C ALA A 284 15.89 12.71 19.09
N VAL A 285 16.34 12.91 20.32
CA VAL A 285 16.75 14.22 20.84
C VAL A 285 18.13 14.17 21.48
N GLU A 286 18.80 15.31 21.49
CA GLU A 286 20.08 15.46 22.18
C GLU A 286 19.90 15.39 23.70
N SER A 287 20.98 15.05 24.40
CA SER A 287 20.92 14.89 25.86
C SER A 287 20.51 16.16 26.60
N ASP A 288 20.73 17.35 26.04
CA ASP A 288 20.38 18.69 26.55
C ASP A 288 19.15 19.34 25.91
N ALA A 289 18.44 18.61 25.06
CA ALA A 289 17.19 19.06 24.50
C ALA A 289 16.06 19.16 25.55
N THR A 290 15.03 19.93 25.21
CA THR A 290 13.74 19.90 25.90
C THR A 290 12.72 19.24 25.00
N VAL A 291 12.00 18.27 25.52
CA VAL A 291 10.98 17.54 24.77
C VAL A 291 9.61 18.09 25.13
N TYR A 292 8.78 18.31 24.11
CA TYR A 292 7.40 18.74 24.22
C TYR A 292 6.49 17.56 23.92
N PHE A 293 5.76 17.14 24.93
CA PHE A 293 4.68 16.16 24.79
C PHE A 293 3.39 16.90 24.51
N CYS A 294 2.62 16.44 23.53
CA CYS A 294 1.26 16.87 23.33
C CYS A 294 0.29 15.70 23.46
N VAL A 295 -0.84 15.95 24.12
CA VAL A 295 -1.97 15.03 24.24
C VAL A 295 -3.20 15.73 23.73
N GLU A 296 -3.89 15.10 22.81
CA GLU A 296 -5.21 15.52 22.33
C GLU A 296 -6.24 14.54 22.88
N VAL A 297 -7.27 15.08 23.52
CA VAL A 297 -8.37 14.32 24.12
C VAL A 297 -9.66 14.79 23.50
N GLU A 298 -10.29 13.94 22.70
CA GLU A 298 -11.57 14.20 22.05
C GLU A 298 -12.68 13.49 22.80
N ASN A 299 -13.76 14.21 23.14
CA ASN A 299 -14.95 13.60 23.71
C ASN A 299 -15.83 13.04 22.57
N VAL A 300 -15.69 11.75 22.32
CA VAL A 300 -16.48 11.02 21.33
C VAL A 300 -17.78 10.43 21.93
N GLY A 301 -18.05 10.68 23.23
CA GLY A 301 -19.26 10.25 23.91
C GLY A 301 -20.37 11.31 23.90
N ALA A 302 -21.57 10.89 24.33
CA ALA A 302 -22.76 11.77 24.34
C ALA A 302 -22.87 12.68 25.58
N SER A 303 -22.16 12.36 26.67
CA SER A 303 -22.18 13.12 27.92
C SER A 303 -21.04 14.13 28.00
N VAL A 304 -21.28 15.21 28.75
CA VAL A 304 -20.23 16.16 29.12
C VAL A 304 -19.24 15.48 30.04
N LEU A 305 -17.94 15.60 29.76
CA LEU A 305 -16.89 15.07 30.61
C LEU A 305 -16.30 16.16 31.51
N THR A 306 -15.91 15.79 32.72
CA THR A 306 -15.32 16.65 33.74
C THR A 306 -14.17 15.94 34.45
N ASP A 307 -13.37 16.68 35.22
CA ASP A 307 -12.23 16.16 35.97
C ASP A 307 -11.26 15.33 35.10
N VAL A 308 -10.86 15.91 33.95
CA VAL A 308 -9.96 15.24 33.01
C VAL A 308 -8.55 15.25 33.57
N GLN A 309 -8.00 14.07 33.84
CA GLN A 309 -6.67 13.89 34.40
C GLN A 309 -5.78 13.15 33.41
N VAL A 310 -4.64 13.74 33.04
CA VAL A 310 -3.62 13.10 32.21
C VAL A 310 -2.54 12.54 33.13
N ARG A 311 -2.36 11.22 33.10
CA ARG A 311 -1.43 10.48 33.95
C ARG A 311 -0.37 9.81 33.08
N PRO A 312 0.86 10.34 33.07
CA PRO A 312 1.95 9.67 32.38
C PRO A 312 2.40 8.45 33.19
N GLU A 313 2.28 7.28 32.59
CA GLU A 313 2.81 6.04 33.12
C GLU A 313 4.33 6.10 33.11
N ASN A 314 4.96 5.52 34.14
CA ASN A 314 6.41 5.41 34.22
C ASN A 314 7.18 6.73 34.27
N LEU A 315 6.53 7.87 34.57
CA LEU A 315 7.20 9.18 34.69
C LEU A 315 7.13 9.82 36.09
N GLY A 316 6.17 9.46 36.95
CA GLY A 316 6.06 10.06 38.29
C GLY A 316 5.87 11.58 38.22
N ILE A 317 5.18 12.04 37.18
CA ILE A 317 4.85 13.43 36.90
C ILE A 317 3.41 13.66 37.37
N ASP A 318 3.20 14.74 38.13
CA ASP A 318 1.88 15.15 38.62
C ASP A 318 1.06 15.79 37.49
N VAL A 319 -0.26 15.60 37.55
CA VAL A 319 -1.25 16.04 36.55
C VAL A 319 -1.16 17.55 36.22
N ASP A 320 -0.70 18.37 37.18
CA ASP A 320 -0.53 19.83 37.02
C ASP A 320 0.57 20.24 36.04
N SER A 321 1.37 19.29 35.54
CA SER A 321 2.46 19.59 34.61
C SER A 321 1.95 19.91 33.21
N PHE A 322 0.82 19.33 32.80
CA PHE A 322 0.23 19.56 31.50
C PHE A 322 -0.55 20.88 31.48
N ARG A 323 -0.31 21.70 30.46
CA ARG A 323 -0.99 22.97 30.25
C ARG A 323 -1.93 22.87 29.07
N ALA A 324 -3.19 23.22 29.28
CA ALA A 324 -4.17 23.29 28.20
C ALA A 324 -3.82 24.44 27.24
N VAL A 325 -3.61 24.11 25.97
CA VAL A 325 -3.43 25.06 24.87
C VAL A 325 -4.78 25.37 24.22
N GLN A 326 -5.65 24.37 24.11
CA GLN A 326 -7.02 24.46 23.62
C GLN A 326 -7.94 23.64 24.54
N GLY A 327 -9.15 24.15 24.80
CA GLY A 327 -10.11 23.48 25.68
C GLY A 327 -9.78 23.65 27.18
N SER A 328 -10.36 22.79 28.01
CA SER A 328 -10.14 22.80 29.46
C SER A 328 -10.17 21.39 30.06
N PHE A 329 -9.29 21.10 31.02
CA PHE A 329 -9.36 19.88 31.84
C PHE A 329 -10.62 19.80 32.72
N GLY A 330 -11.23 20.95 33.01
CA GLY A 330 -12.39 20.99 33.90
C GLY A 330 -13.67 20.48 33.23
N ARG A 331 -13.77 20.60 31.90
CA ARG A 331 -14.99 20.29 31.15
C ARG A 331 -14.73 20.15 29.65
N ILE A 332 -15.23 19.07 29.04
CA ILE A 332 -15.22 18.84 27.60
C ILE A 332 -16.64 18.47 27.15
N GLU A 333 -17.22 19.26 26.24
CA GLU A 333 -18.54 18.95 25.64
C GLU A 333 -18.43 17.82 24.60
N PRO A 334 -19.52 17.12 24.26
CA PRO A 334 -19.53 16.15 23.17
C PRO A 334 -19.02 16.75 21.85
N GLY A 335 -18.04 16.12 21.22
CA GLY A 335 -17.39 16.58 19.98
C GLY A 335 -16.34 17.68 20.17
N ASP A 336 -16.10 18.16 21.39
CA ASP A 336 -15.02 19.10 21.68
C ASP A 336 -13.67 18.38 21.89
N LEU A 337 -12.59 19.10 21.61
CA LEU A 337 -11.21 18.66 21.75
C LEU A 337 -10.47 19.47 22.82
N LEU A 338 -9.83 18.77 23.76
CA LEU A 338 -8.83 19.31 24.66
C LEU A 338 -7.43 19.01 24.12
N VAL A 339 -6.60 20.03 24.00
CA VAL A 339 -5.19 19.89 23.62
C VAL A 339 -4.32 20.37 24.77
N ALA A 340 -3.46 19.49 25.27
CA ALA A 340 -2.62 19.74 26.42
C ALA A 340 -1.14 19.45 26.12
N THR A 341 -0.25 20.34 26.56
CA THR A 341 1.20 20.19 26.33
C THR A 341 2.00 20.17 27.63
N LEU A 342 3.10 19.44 27.62
CA LEU A 342 4.08 19.35 28.70
C LEU A 342 5.48 19.51 28.12
N ALA A 343 6.24 20.47 28.65
CA ALA A 343 7.66 20.63 28.33
C ALA A 343 8.52 20.00 29.45
N GLU A 344 9.32 19.00 29.11
CA GLU A 344 10.22 18.32 30.06
C GLU A 344 11.68 18.37 29.54
N PRO A 345 12.61 18.98 30.28
CA PRO A 345 14.02 18.99 29.92
C PRO A 345 14.67 17.63 30.11
N VAL A 346 15.57 17.21 29.21
CA VAL A 346 16.21 15.90 29.28
C VAL A 346 17.26 15.82 30.39
N VAL A 347 18.18 16.80 30.53
CA VAL A 347 19.32 16.78 31.50
C VAL A 347 18.90 17.01 32.94
N ASP A 348 18.01 17.97 33.16
CA ASP A 348 17.62 18.44 34.50
C ASP A 348 16.24 17.91 34.93
N GLY A 349 15.62 17.05 34.11
CA GLY A 349 14.30 16.47 34.34
C GLY A 349 14.32 15.00 34.76
N ARG A 350 13.13 14.43 34.99
CA ARG A 350 12.96 13.03 35.42
C ARG A 350 13.33 12.00 34.33
N LEU A 351 13.63 12.50 33.13
CA LEU A 351 13.98 11.76 31.91
C LEU A 351 15.45 11.29 31.89
N ALA A 352 16.40 12.12 32.35
CA ALA A 352 17.85 11.80 32.36
C ALA A 352 18.19 10.46 33.04
N GLY A 353 17.53 10.16 34.18
CA GLY A 353 17.80 8.93 34.94
C GLY A 353 17.31 7.64 34.25
N ARG A 354 16.43 7.75 33.25
CA ARG A 354 15.81 6.61 32.55
C ARG A 354 16.32 6.45 31.12
N LEU A 355 16.90 7.49 30.52
CA LEU A 355 17.36 7.53 29.14
C LEU A 355 18.82 7.13 28.94
N ALA A 356 19.39 6.30 29.82
CA ALA A 356 20.76 5.80 29.70
C ALA A 356 20.90 4.80 28.52
N ALA A 357 20.95 5.33 27.30
CA ALA A 357 21.12 4.66 26.01
C ALA A 357 19.99 3.70 25.58
N ARG A 358 18.72 4.06 25.83
CA ARG A 358 17.55 3.28 25.39
C ARG A 358 16.40 4.20 24.96
N ILE A 359 15.61 3.73 23.98
CA ILE A 359 14.29 4.26 23.68
C ILE A 359 13.42 4.13 24.94
N LEU A 360 12.84 5.24 25.37
CA LEU A 360 11.90 5.28 26.48
C LEU A 360 10.48 5.43 25.94
N ASP A 361 9.71 4.36 26.08
CA ASP A 361 8.27 4.38 25.79
C ASP A 361 7.51 4.95 26.98
N ILE A 362 6.74 5.99 26.71
CA ILE A 362 5.96 6.75 27.68
C ILE A 362 4.49 6.52 27.35
N GLY A 363 3.81 5.80 28.24
CA GLY A 363 2.35 5.67 28.21
C GLY A 363 1.69 6.88 28.84
N LEU A 364 0.57 7.31 28.29
CA LEU A 364 -0.24 8.43 28.74
C LEU A 364 -1.67 7.92 28.89
N THR A 365 -2.09 7.73 30.14
CA THR A 365 -3.45 7.34 30.48
C THR A 365 -4.23 8.59 30.83
N VAL A 366 -5.35 8.82 30.15
CA VAL A 366 -6.26 9.93 30.43
C VAL A 366 -7.50 9.36 31.09
N GLU A 367 -7.91 9.91 32.21
CA GLU A 367 -9.14 9.55 32.94
C GLU A 367 -10.08 10.77 32.93
N ALA A 368 -11.38 10.55 32.76
CA ALA A 368 -12.40 11.61 32.82
C ALA A 368 -13.72 11.08 33.41
N VAL A 369 -14.51 12.00 33.99
CA VAL A 369 -15.77 11.68 34.67
C VAL A 369 -16.96 12.29 33.92
N PRO A 370 -17.94 11.49 33.46
CA PRO A 370 -19.13 12.01 32.82
C PRO A 370 -20.12 12.65 33.80
N VAL A 371 -20.66 13.81 33.41
CA VAL A 371 -21.68 14.53 34.15
C VAL A 371 -23.03 13.84 33.94
N GLY A 372 -23.63 13.38 35.04
CA GLY A 372 -24.98 12.81 35.02
C GLY A 372 -25.04 11.28 34.91
N ALA A 373 -23.92 10.57 35.13
CA ALA A 373 -23.90 9.12 35.29
C ALA A 373 -24.98 8.69 36.31
N LYS A 374 -26.07 8.08 35.83
CA LYS A 374 -27.14 7.55 36.68
C LYS A 374 -26.67 6.24 37.32
N GLY A 375 -26.11 6.32 38.53
CA GLY A 375 -25.71 5.17 39.33
C GLY A 375 -24.92 5.56 40.57
N ASP A 376 -24.78 4.65 41.53
CA ASP A 376 -24.14 4.87 42.85
C ASP A 376 -22.61 5.07 42.80
N ALA A 377 -21.99 5.07 41.61
CA ALA A 377 -20.59 5.43 41.39
C ALA A 377 -20.42 6.08 39.99
N PRO A 378 -19.69 7.20 39.86
CA PRO A 378 -19.32 7.72 38.55
C PRO A 378 -18.48 6.65 37.83
N GLN A 379 -18.91 6.21 36.65
CA GLN A 379 -18.06 5.39 35.78
C GLN A 379 -17.04 6.31 35.14
N GLU A 380 -15.80 6.28 35.64
CA GLU A 380 -14.66 6.93 35.00
C GLU A 380 -14.43 6.30 33.63
N VAL A 381 -14.23 7.15 32.63
CA VAL A 381 -13.79 6.72 31.30
C VAL A 381 -12.31 6.96 31.18
N SER A 382 -11.60 6.03 30.54
CA SER A 382 -10.17 6.11 30.36
C SER A 382 -9.77 5.89 28.91
N GLY A 383 -8.78 6.63 28.45
CA GLY A 383 -8.12 6.43 27.15
C GLY A 383 -6.61 6.32 27.34
N TYR A 384 -5.92 5.74 26.36
CA TYR A 384 -4.49 5.49 26.42
C TYR A 384 -3.82 5.88 25.11
N ALA A 385 -2.68 6.57 25.19
CA ALA A 385 -1.78 6.81 24.08
C ALA A 385 -0.33 6.59 24.52
N SER A 386 0.58 6.38 23.58
CA SER A 386 2.01 6.23 23.90
C SER A 386 2.90 6.94 22.91
N VAL A 387 4.03 7.45 23.40
CA VAL A 387 5.08 8.09 22.61
C VAL A 387 6.44 7.60 23.04
N SER A 388 7.42 7.66 22.13
CA SER A 388 8.76 7.12 22.36
C SER A 388 9.81 8.21 22.24
N VAL A 389 10.63 8.40 23.27
CA VAL A 389 11.76 9.35 23.25
C VAL A 389 13.07 8.59 23.25
N GLU A 390 13.95 8.91 22.32
CA GLU A 390 15.31 8.39 22.28
C GLU A 390 16.30 9.52 22.51
N VAL A 391 17.28 9.32 23.40
CA VAL A 391 18.37 10.27 23.62
C VAL A 391 19.59 9.84 22.84
N VAL A 392 20.06 10.72 21.97
CA VAL A 392 21.28 10.54 21.19
C VAL A 392 22.40 11.34 21.88
N GLU A 393 23.42 10.64 22.38
CA GLU A 393 24.62 11.31 22.90
C GLU A 393 25.46 11.88 21.73
N GLU A 394 25.56 13.21 21.63
CA GLU A 394 26.57 13.83 20.77
C GLU A 394 27.97 13.46 21.27
N GLY A 395 28.68 12.66 20.47
CA GLY A 395 30.08 12.28 20.72
C GLY A 395 30.33 10.79 20.87
N SER A 396 29.29 9.94 20.94
CA SER A 396 29.51 8.51 20.71
C SER A 396 29.79 8.33 19.22
N TRP A 397 31.04 8.07 18.87
CA TRP A 397 31.32 7.51 17.56
C TRP A 397 30.47 6.25 17.46
N PRO A 398 29.64 6.07 16.41
CA PRO A 398 28.85 4.86 16.26
C PRO A 398 29.82 3.71 16.47
N GLY A 399 29.50 2.82 17.42
CA GLY A 399 30.38 1.72 17.76
C GLY A 399 30.80 1.00 16.47
N PHE A 400 31.95 0.33 16.48
CA PHE A 400 32.37 -0.44 15.29
C PHE A 400 31.22 -1.31 14.74
N VAL A 401 30.32 -1.78 15.60
CA VAL A 401 29.15 -2.57 15.22
C VAL A 401 28.02 -1.74 14.58
N ASP A 402 27.70 -0.55 15.11
CA ASP A 402 26.67 0.34 14.52
C ASP A 402 27.15 1.03 13.24
N SER A 403 28.43 1.35 13.14
CA SER A 403 29.04 1.82 11.89
C SER A 403 29.18 0.71 10.84
N VAL A 404 29.28 -0.55 11.25
CA VAL A 404 29.19 -1.72 10.34
C VAL A 404 27.75 -1.97 9.91
N LEU A 405 26.75 -1.78 10.78
CA LEU A 405 25.33 -1.95 10.44
C LEU A 405 24.79 -0.79 9.58
N SER A 406 25.07 0.46 9.94
CA SER A 406 24.81 1.65 9.11
C SER A 406 25.64 1.61 7.82
N GLY A 407 26.91 1.20 7.92
CA GLY A 407 27.79 0.97 6.77
C GLY A 407 27.28 -0.14 5.85
N ALA A 408 26.60 -1.17 6.35
CA ALA A 408 25.96 -2.19 5.54
C ALA A 408 24.74 -1.63 4.79
N GLY A 409 24.00 -0.68 5.37
CA GLY A 409 22.96 0.09 4.68
C GLY A 409 23.52 0.93 3.54
N ALA A 410 24.58 1.72 3.82
CA ALA A 410 25.27 2.50 2.80
C ALA A 410 25.94 1.62 1.73
N MET A 411 26.51 0.48 2.11
CA MET A 411 27.11 -0.48 1.19
C MET A 411 26.05 -1.18 0.34
N ARG A 412 24.87 -1.52 0.89
CA ARG A 412 23.71 -1.98 0.11
C ARG A 412 23.21 -0.91 -0.85
N ALA A 413 23.15 0.35 -0.44
CA ALA A 413 22.75 1.46 -1.31
C ALA A 413 23.76 1.72 -2.45
N VAL A 414 25.07 1.59 -2.18
CA VAL A 414 26.11 1.71 -3.20
C VAL A 414 26.12 0.48 -4.12
N VAL A 415 25.91 -0.71 -3.59
CA VAL A 415 25.79 -1.95 -4.37
C VAL A 415 24.52 -1.92 -5.23
N SER A 416 23.38 -1.47 -4.70
CA SER A 416 22.14 -1.34 -5.44
C SER A 416 22.25 -0.26 -6.52
N ALA A 417 22.83 0.91 -6.21
CA ALA A 417 23.13 1.93 -7.22
C ALA A 417 24.08 1.39 -8.30
N GLY A 418 25.10 0.62 -7.92
CA GLY A 418 26.02 -0.05 -8.86
C GLY A 418 25.32 -1.09 -9.73
N LEU A 419 24.40 -1.88 -9.17
CA LEU A 419 23.59 -2.86 -9.90
C LEU A 419 22.60 -2.19 -10.85
N ILE A 420 22.02 -1.05 -10.47
CA ILE A 420 21.17 -0.23 -11.35
C ILE A 420 22.00 0.30 -12.52
N VAL A 421 23.15 0.91 -12.26
CA VAL A 421 24.06 1.40 -13.32
C VAL A 421 24.51 0.26 -14.24
N PHE A 422 24.84 -0.91 -13.66
CA PHE A 422 25.20 -2.09 -14.43
C PHE A 422 24.04 -2.62 -15.26
N GLY A 423 22.84 -2.76 -14.68
CA GLY A 423 21.62 -3.18 -15.37
C GLY A 423 21.24 -2.23 -16.51
N VAL A 424 21.45 -0.92 -16.32
CA VAL A 424 21.27 0.08 -17.38
C VAL A 424 22.32 -0.05 -18.47
N LEU A 425 23.57 -0.40 -18.16
CA LEU A 425 24.67 -0.51 -19.13
C LEU A 425 24.68 -1.83 -19.91
N VAL A 426 24.23 -2.93 -19.33
CA VAL A 426 24.21 -4.27 -19.95
C VAL A 426 23.53 -4.31 -21.33
N PRO A 427 22.34 -3.72 -21.55
CA PRO A 427 21.73 -3.72 -22.88
C PRO A 427 22.51 -2.91 -23.92
N PHE A 428 23.37 -1.97 -23.51
CA PHE A 428 24.19 -1.15 -24.42
C PHE A 428 25.59 -1.71 -24.67
N LEU A 429 26.04 -2.73 -23.94
CA LEU A 429 27.33 -3.40 -24.20
C LEU A 429 27.55 -3.84 -25.66
N PRO A 430 26.58 -4.45 -26.38
CA PRO A 430 26.78 -4.79 -27.79
C PRO A 430 26.96 -3.55 -28.69
N VAL A 431 26.29 -2.44 -28.38
CA VAL A 431 26.43 -1.16 -29.10
C VAL A 431 27.82 -0.56 -28.86
N ILE A 432 28.27 -0.54 -27.60
CA ILE A 432 29.61 -0.07 -27.23
C ILE A 432 30.69 -0.91 -27.92
N ALA A 433 30.53 -2.24 -27.96
CA ALA A 433 31.45 -3.14 -28.67
C ALA A 433 31.48 -2.86 -30.19
N ALA A 434 30.33 -2.61 -30.81
CA ALA A 434 30.25 -2.26 -32.23
C ALA A 434 30.96 -0.93 -32.55
N VAL A 435 30.81 0.07 -31.68
CA VAL A 435 31.50 1.37 -31.82
C VAL A 435 33.02 1.20 -31.68
N ILE A 436 33.48 0.42 -30.70
CA ILE A 436 34.92 0.14 -30.52
C ILE A 436 35.48 -0.61 -31.73
N ALA A 437 34.76 -1.61 -32.25
CA ALA A 437 35.16 -2.35 -33.45
C ALA A 437 35.24 -1.41 -34.68
N LEU A 438 34.31 -0.49 -34.84
CA LEU A 438 34.31 0.52 -35.90
C LEU A 438 35.51 1.48 -35.80
N ILE A 439 35.83 1.94 -34.59
CA ILE A 439 36.99 2.82 -34.33
C ILE A 439 38.29 2.07 -34.62
N TRP A 440 38.40 0.82 -34.17
CA TRP A 440 39.57 -0.02 -34.42
C TRP A 440 39.76 -0.30 -35.91
N TRP A 441 38.68 -0.61 -36.63
CA TRP A 441 38.70 -0.80 -38.08
C TRP A 441 39.10 0.46 -38.85
N ARG A 442 38.57 1.63 -38.46
CA ARG A 442 38.99 2.93 -39.03
C ARG A 442 40.46 3.23 -38.80
N ARG A 443 40.98 2.95 -37.59
CA ARG A 443 42.41 3.11 -37.28
C ARG A 443 43.29 2.16 -38.08
N ARG A 444 42.84 0.91 -38.29
CA ARG A 444 43.56 -0.08 -39.09
C ARG A 444 43.62 0.29 -40.57
N ARG A 445 42.54 0.82 -41.15
CA ARG A 445 42.50 1.31 -42.54
C ARG A 445 43.39 2.53 -42.78
N ARG A 446 43.60 3.39 -41.80
CA ARG A 446 44.51 4.55 -41.92
C ARG A 446 46.01 4.18 -41.91
N ARG A 447 46.36 2.94 -41.54
CA ARG A 447 47.75 2.45 -41.54
C ARG A 447 48.16 1.75 -42.85
N SER A 448 47.24 1.56 -43.80
CA SER A 448 47.53 0.84 -45.06
C SER A 448 47.73 1.75 -46.27
N THR A 449 47.87 3.06 -46.10
CA THR A 449 48.30 3.99 -47.18
C THR A 449 49.68 4.55 -46.87
N GLY A 450 50.68 3.67 -46.81
CA GLY A 450 52.09 4.04 -46.92
C GLY A 450 52.49 3.95 -48.39
N ALA A 451 52.81 5.09 -49.01
CA ALA A 451 53.20 5.22 -50.41
C ALA A 451 54.51 4.44 -50.73
N PRO A 452 54.67 3.92 -51.96
CA PRO A 452 55.90 3.25 -52.38
C PRO A 452 57.06 4.26 -52.56
N PRO A 453 58.32 3.86 -52.28
CA PRO A 453 59.48 4.74 -52.39
C PRO A 453 59.86 5.03 -53.86
N ALA A 454 60.27 6.27 -54.10
CA ALA A 454 60.76 6.76 -55.39
C ALA A 454 62.11 6.12 -55.80
N PRO A 455 62.38 5.94 -57.10
CA PRO A 455 63.61 5.34 -57.58
C PRO A 455 64.80 6.31 -57.45
N VAL A 456 65.93 5.77 -56.99
CA VAL A 456 67.22 6.47 -56.93
C VAL A 456 67.96 6.21 -58.25
N ASN A 457 68.33 7.30 -58.94
CA ASN A 457 69.43 7.35 -59.91
C ASN A 457 70.61 8.09 -59.27
#